data_AF-A0A350QQX3-F1
#
_entry.id   AF-A0A350QQX3-F1
#
_cell.length_a   1.000
_cell.length_b   1.000
_cell.length_c   1.000
_cell.angle_alpha   90.00
_cell.angle_beta   90.00
_cell.angle_gamma   90.00
#
_symmetry.space_group_name_H-M   'P 1'
#
loop_
_entity.id
_entity.type
_entity.pdbx_description
1 polymer ?
#
loop_
_entity_poly.entity_id
_entity_poly.type
_entity_poly.pdbx_seq_one_letter_code
_entity_poly.pdbx_strand_id
1 'polypeptide(L)'
;LVTSRIDPLDPDSLERFESLILRLRSAYADEVSLYESTLAQALEAYGALRIFAVETLPAFREVLSTLPAETNGAVQLAEIARALTRLGVEGGELELFVNRGLESDGARPIPDHEGVRTALLTTCLFWAEQLESTVAFLQSNMIDSTVTTDLRRFALNERDRFRTVSESMASIADQLKRLPPLALSDASRAIQSGEAAIVTGPGFGAAVVPSWQLFPRNAVDASDGTVRIDRRFRGEEVLAGAIRSLLLPERPMVVLVHGEDRRMLSSSADGGDFYALADALRAARYEVEEWNVTTGERPIAVEGTRPVWLILPPLKRSGLEFSKEETALLGITRELLEGGEPVLLSLGRSILPVLGKEDPWATLVGSLGVRGATDRLVLERVPVDEDTFEFRQWVRLPQPLDGLSHPVSDAVGDQALVILQPVALEIDPDSDAEVLWAIEPDEDRWLESEWRMDRVESRQVIPEEGLFEEPLPVVVALERTIPEQGPQRVLVVGGSGWLLSTVADLSRSMGGDRRVLEAPGNRSLLLASTAWLSGLDELVPQSGGVSEFSRLTGLSETMRRVWGGVFIVILPLSVLGLGGLVVVSRRRA
;
A
#
# COMPACT_ATOMS: atom_id res chain seq x y z
N LEU A 1 -1.98 -30.06 0.26
CA LEU A 1 -2.78 -29.36 -0.75
C LEU A 1 -3.41 -30.38 -1.68
N VAL A 2 -4.74 -30.40 -1.76
CA VAL A 2 -5.47 -31.19 -2.76
C VAL A 2 -5.86 -30.23 -3.88
N THR A 3 -5.51 -30.55 -5.12
CA THR A 3 -5.83 -29.70 -6.29
C THR A 3 -6.83 -30.41 -7.19
N SER A 4 -7.82 -29.66 -7.67
CA SER A 4 -8.82 -30.17 -8.61
C SER A 4 -9.13 -29.12 -9.67
N ARG A 5 -9.17 -29.55 -10.94
CA ARG A 5 -9.65 -28.71 -12.04
C ARG A 5 -11.16 -28.89 -12.20
N ILE A 6 -11.87 -27.77 -12.31
CA ILE A 6 -13.31 -27.71 -12.59
C ILE A 6 -13.47 -26.91 -13.87
N ASP A 7 -14.09 -27.51 -14.88
CA ASP A 7 -14.45 -26.84 -16.13
C ASP A 7 -15.99 -26.76 -16.19
N PRO A 8 -16.60 -25.57 -16.04
CA PRO A 8 -18.06 -25.45 -16.03
C PRO A 8 -18.71 -25.75 -17.38
N LEU A 9 -17.92 -25.87 -18.46
CA LEU A 9 -18.42 -26.28 -19.79
C LEU A 9 -18.40 -27.80 -19.98
N ASP A 10 -17.73 -28.54 -19.09
CA ASP A 10 -17.67 -30.00 -19.08
C ASP A 10 -18.81 -30.58 -18.22
N PRO A 11 -19.75 -31.36 -18.79
CA PRO A 11 -20.86 -31.97 -18.04
C PRO A 11 -20.40 -32.78 -16.81
N ASP A 12 -19.25 -33.44 -16.89
CA ASP A 12 -18.70 -34.27 -15.80
C ASP A 12 -18.11 -33.43 -14.65
N SER A 13 -18.03 -32.12 -14.83
CA SER A 13 -17.50 -31.16 -13.86
C SER A 13 -18.58 -30.24 -13.28
N LEU A 14 -19.81 -30.27 -13.80
CA LEU A 14 -20.92 -29.41 -13.41
C LEU A 14 -21.32 -29.62 -11.93
N GLU A 15 -21.46 -30.86 -11.47
CA GLU A 15 -21.81 -31.18 -10.09
C GLU A 15 -20.76 -30.64 -9.10
N ARG A 16 -19.47 -30.70 -9.48
CA ARG A 16 -18.37 -30.15 -8.69
C ARG A 16 -18.39 -28.62 -8.67
N PHE A 17 -18.76 -27.99 -9.78
CA PHE A 17 -18.94 -26.54 -9.87
C PHE A 17 -20.10 -26.06 -8.98
N GLU A 18 -21.28 -26.67 -9.09
CA GLU A 18 -22.44 -26.33 -8.25
C GLU A 18 -22.13 -26.53 -6.76
N SER A 19 -21.46 -27.65 -6.43
CA SER A 19 -21.01 -27.92 -5.06
C SER A 19 -20.04 -26.86 -4.54
N LEU A 20 -19.14 -26.35 -5.39
CA LEU A 20 -18.22 -25.27 -5.02
C LEU A 20 -18.98 -23.98 -4.72
N ILE A 21 -19.92 -23.58 -5.60
CA ILE A 21 -20.73 -22.36 -5.40
C ILE A 21 -21.56 -22.46 -4.11
N LEU A 22 -22.20 -23.61 -3.85
CA LEU A 22 -22.97 -23.83 -2.63
C LEU A 22 -22.10 -23.72 -1.38
N ARG A 23 -20.90 -24.29 -1.38
CA ARG A 23 -19.99 -24.19 -0.24
C ARG A 23 -19.46 -22.77 -0.04
N LEU A 24 -19.14 -22.05 -1.12
CA LEU A 24 -18.75 -20.63 -1.05
C LEU A 24 -19.87 -19.78 -0.43
N ARG A 25 -21.12 -19.94 -0.89
CA ARG A 25 -22.27 -19.22 -0.31
C ARG A 25 -22.50 -19.58 1.15
N SER A 26 -22.36 -20.86 1.52
CA SER A 26 -22.51 -21.31 2.90
C SER A 26 -21.41 -20.78 3.81
N ALA A 27 -20.18 -20.62 3.31
CA ALA A 27 -19.06 -20.16 4.11
C ALA A 27 -19.15 -18.67 4.48
N TYR A 28 -19.77 -17.87 3.61
CA TYR A 28 -19.93 -16.42 3.78
C TYR A 28 -21.38 -16.03 4.12
N ALA A 29 -22.16 -16.95 4.68
CA ALA A 29 -23.60 -16.73 4.89
C ALA A 29 -23.87 -15.57 5.86
N ASP A 30 -23.05 -15.43 6.90
CA ASP A 30 -23.21 -14.38 7.91
C ASP A 30 -22.84 -13.00 7.35
N GLU A 31 -21.73 -12.88 6.63
CA GLU A 31 -21.33 -11.62 5.98
C GLU A 31 -22.31 -11.22 4.86
N VAL A 32 -22.81 -12.20 4.09
CA VAL A 32 -23.86 -11.96 3.08
C VAL A 32 -25.13 -11.46 3.76
N SER A 33 -25.55 -12.07 4.88
CA SER A 33 -26.73 -11.61 5.61
C SER A 33 -26.57 -10.19 6.14
N LEU A 34 -25.37 -9.82 6.61
CA LEU A 34 -25.06 -8.45 7.02
C LEU A 34 -25.19 -7.50 5.82
N TYR A 35 -24.58 -7.84 4.68
CA TYR A 35 -24.70 -7.07 3.45
C TYR A 35 -26.16 -6.90 3.02
N GLU A 36 -26.92 -7.98 2.87
CA GLU A 36 -28.31 -7.94 2.45
C GLU A 36 -29.17 -7.05 3.37
N SER A 37 -28.94 -7.11 4.69
CA SER A 37 -29.65 -6.26 5.65
C SER A 37 -29.34 -4.76 5.50
N THR A 38 -28.07 -4.40 5.28
CA THR A 38 -27.64 -3.01 5.12
C THR A 38 -28.03 -2.46 3.75
N LEU A 39 -27.93 -3.27 2.69
CA LEU A 39 -28.38 -2.90 1.35
C LEU A 39 -29.89 -2.68 1.30
N ALA A 40 -30.67 -3.50 2.01
CA ALA A 40 -32.12 -3.32 2.14
C ALA A 40 -32.47 -1.99 2.83
N GLN A 41 -31.79 -1.63 3.92
CA GLN A 41 -31.97 -0.35 4.61
C GLN A 41 -31.61 0.84 3.71
N ALA A 42 -30.50 0.75 2.96
CA ALA A 42 -30.11 1.78 2.00
C ALA A 42 -31.12 1.95 0.87
N LEU A 43 -31.69 0.85 0.37
CA LEU A 43 -32.73 0.87 -0.65
C LEU A 43 -34.03 1.49 -0.12
N GLU A 44 -34.43 1.17 1.12
CA GLU A 44 -35.58 1.78 1.78
C GLU A 44 -35.39 3.30 1.95
N ALA A 45 -34.20 3.72 2.40
CA ALA A 45 -33.86 5.12 2.56
C ALA A 45 -33.90 5.87 1.21
N TYR A 46 -33.39 5.24 0.13
CA TYR A 46 -33.50 5.77 -1.22
C TYR A 46 -34.96 5.89 -1.71
N GLY A 47 -35.78 4.88 -1.43
CA GLY A 47 -37.22 4.92 -1.70
C GLY A 47 -37.92 6.08 -0.98
N ALA A 48 -37.60 6.30 0.29
CA ALA A 48 -38.11 7.43 1.07
C ALA A 48 -37.67 8.80 0.48
N LEU A 49 -36.42 8.90 0.02
CA LEU A 49 -35.92 10.09 -0.68
C LEU A 49 -36.69 10.36 -1.98
N ARG A 50 -37.01 9.33 -2.77
CA ARG A 50 -37.83 9.48 -3.99
C ARG A 50 -39.23 9.98 -3.68
N ILE A 51 -39.88 9.43 -2.64
CA ILE A 51 -41.18 9.89 -2.17
C ILE A 51 -41.10 11.36 -1.73
N PHE A 52 -40.10 11.70 -0.91
CA PHE A 52 -39.84 13.08 -0.48
C PHE A 52 -39.70 14.04 -1.66
N ALA A 53 -38.95 13.64 -2.70
CA ALA A 53 -38.79 14.45 -3.90
C ALA A 53 -40.14 14.74 -4.58
N VAL A 54 -40.98 13.72 -4.77
CA VAL A 54 -42.31 13.88 -5.39
C VAL A 54 -43.24 14.75 -4.54
N GLU A 55 -43.26 14.53 -3.23
CA GLU A 55 -44.12 15.26 -2.29
C GLU A 55 -43.76 16.74 -2.15
N THR A 56 -42.48 17.08 -2.35
CA THR A 56 -41.98 18.44 -2.12
C THR A 56 -42.10 19.34 -3.36
N LEU A 57 -42.12 18.74 -4.56
CA LEU A 57 -42.21 19.48 -5.84
C LEU A 57 -43.39 20.46 -5.96
N PRO A 58 -44.61 20.18 -5.46
CA PRO A 58 -45.70 21.15 -5.48
C PRO A 58 -45.36 22.46 -4.77
N ALA A 59 -44.71 22.40 -3.61
CA ALA A 59 -44.31 23.58 -2.84
C ALA A 59 -43.26 24.41 -3.59
N PHE A 60 -42.32 23.76 -4.28
CA PHE A 60 -41.36 24.44 -5.17
C PHE A 60 -42.06 25.18 -6.31
N ARG A 61 -43.04 24.55 -6.96
CA ARG A 61 -43.78 25.18 -8.08
C ARG A 61 -44.57 26.40 -7.63
N GLU A 62 -45.17 26.33 -6.45
CA GLU A 62 -45.91 27.45 -5.86
C GLU A 62 -44.99 28.66 -5.66
N VAL A 63 -43.84 28.46 -5.02
CA VAL A 63 -42.89 29.56 -4.74
C VAL A 63 -42.23 30.09 -6.02
N LEU A 64 -41.84 29.19 -6.94
CA LEU A 64 -41.27 29.62 -8.23
C LEU A 64 -42.25 30.46 -9.05
N SER A 65 -43.57 30.26 -8.88
CA SER A 65 -44.58 31.08 -9.58
C SER A 65 -44.71 32.51 -9.05
N THR A 66 -44.25 32.76 -7.82
CA THR A 66 -44.29 34.10 -7.20
C THR A 66 -42.97 34.85 -7.29
N LEU A 67 -41.88 34.16 -7.65
CA LEU A 67 -40.54 34.75 -7.79
C LEU A 67 -40.29 35.31 -9.20
N PRO A 68 -39.63 36.47 -9.33
CA PRO A 68 -39.12 36.93 -10.63
C PRO A 68 -38.02 35.99 -11.13
N ALA A 69 -38.14 35.54 -12.39
CA ALA A 69 -37.31 34.48 -12.98
C ALA A 69 -35.80 34.76 -13.01
N GLU A 70 -35.41 36.04 -12.97
CA GLU A 70 -34.01 36.50 -13.05
C GLU A 70 -33.33 36.59 -11.69
N THR A 71 -34.05 36.37 -10.59
CA THR A 71 -33.47 36.41 -9.25
C THR A 71 -32.61 35.18 -8.98
N ASN A 72 -31.47 35.36 -8.30
CA ASN A 72 -30.58 34.25 -7.95
C ASN A 72 -31.31 33.14 -7.17
N GLY A 73 -32.23 33.53 -6.27
CA GLY A 73 -33.09 32.60 -5.54
C GLY A 73 -34.01 31.78 -6.46
N ALA A 74 -34.61 32.38 -7.49
CA ALA A 74 -35.43 31.65 -8.46
C ALA A 74 -34.61 30.65 -9.29
N VAL A 75 -33.39 31.03 -9.71
CA VAL A 75 -32.49 30.15 -10.47
C VAL A 75 -32.10 28.93 -9.65
N GLN A 76 -31.58 29.14 -8.43
CA GLN A 76 -31.13 28.03 -7.57
C GLN A 76 -32.31 27.13 -7.15
N LEU A 77 -33.46 27.71 -6.80
CA LEU A 77 -34.66 26.95 -6.44
C LEU A 77 -35.19 26.13 -7.63
N ALA A 78 -35.10 26.66 -8.86
CA ALA A 78 -35.46 25.92 -10.07
C ALA A 78 -34.48 24.78 -10.38
N GLU A 79 -33.18 24.95 -10.11
CA GLU A 79 -32.19 23.87 -10.25
C GLU A 79 -32.45 22.73 -9.27
N ILE A 80 -32.71 23.04 -8.00
CA ILE A 80 -33.10 22.05 -6.98
C ILE A 80 -34.39 21.32 -7.42
N ALA A 81 -35.41 22.05 -7.87
CA ALA A 81 -36.66 21.45 -8.35
C ALA A 81 -36.43 20.51 -9.55
N ARG A 82 -35.52 20.85 -10.48
CA ARG A 82 -35.16 19.96 -11.59
C ARG A 82 -34.46 18.71 -11.11
N ALA A 83 -33.53 18.81 -10.16
CA ALA A 83 -32.84 17.66 -9.58
C ALA A 83 -33.83 16.70 -8.90
N LEU A 84 -34.75 17.22 -8.08
CA LEU A 84 -35.81 16.43 -7.43
C LEU A 84 -36.79 15.83 -8.45
N THR A 85 -37.13 16.56 -9.51
CA THR A 85 -37.97 16.02 -10.60
C THR A 85 -37.30 14.84 -11.27
N ARG A 86 -36.00 14.96 -11.60
CA ARG A 86 -35.23 13.86 -12.20
C ARG A 86 -35.20 12.66 -11.27
N LEU A 87 -34.95 12.86 -9.98
CA LEU A 87 -34.97 11.78 -8.98
C LEU A 87 -36.32 11.07 -8.90
N GLY A 88 -37.43 11.83 -8.91
CA GLY A 88 -38.77 11.26 -8.86
C GLY A 88 -39.13 10.44 -10.11
N VAL A 89 -38.75 10.92 -11.29
CA VAL A 89 -39.12 10.32 -12.60
C VAL A 89 -38.15 9.19 -13.01
N GLU A 90 -36.85 9.42 -12.89
CA GLU A 90 -35.79 8.53 -13.39
C GLU A 90 -35.16 7.66 -12.29
N GLY A 91 -35.46 7.91 -11.01
CA GLY A 91 -34.84 7.20 -9.88
C GLY A 91 -35.14 5.69 -9.79
N GLY A 92 -36.08 5.17 -10.59
CA GLY A 92 -36.37 3.73 -10.63
C GLY A 92 -35.25 2.87 -11.22
N GLU A 93 -34.32 3.45 -11.97
CA GLU A 93 -33.20 2.70 -12.58
C GLU A 93 -32.26 2.09 -11.54
N LEU A 94 -32.03 2.78 -10.42
CA LEU A 94 -31.18 2.27 -9.34
C LEU A 94 -31.82 1.06 -8.65
N GLU A 95 -33.13 1.10 -8.38
CA GLU A 95 -33.86 -0.05 -7.83
C GLU A 95 -33.79 -1.27 -8.76
N LEU A 96 -33.95 -1.06 -10.07
CA LEU A 96 -33.81 -2.13 -11.06
C LEU A 96 -32.37 -2.66 -11.16
N PHE A 97 -31.36 -1.80 -10.99
CA PHE A 97 -29.97 -2.23 -10.93
C PHE A 97 -29.70 -3.05 -9.68
N VAL A 98 -30.17 -2.59 -8.51
CA VAL A 98 -30.03 -3.28 -7.21
C VAL A 98 -30.67 -4.67 -7.28
N ASN A 99 -31.93 -4.75 -7.70
CA ASN A 99 -32.65 -6.03 -7.78
C ASN A 99 -31.95 -7.03 -8.72
N ARG A 100 -31.54 -6.59 -9.91
CA ARG A 100 -30.78 -7.44 -10.86
C ARG A 100 -29.41 -7.82 -10.33
N GLY A 101 -28.75 -6.94 -9.56
CA GLY A 101 -27.45 -7.21 -8.96
C GLY A 101 -27.52 -8.29 -7.89
N LEU A 102 -28.64 -8.38 -7.16
CA LEU A 102 -28.87 -9.34 -6.09
C LEU A 102 -29.48 -10.69 -6.57
N GLU A 103 -29.93 -10.78 -7.82
CA GLU A 103 -30.40 -12.03 -8.42
C GLU A 103 -29.23 -12.94 -8.83
N SER A 104 -29.37 -14.25 -8.58
CA SER A 104 -28.48 -15.28 -9.12
C SER A 104 -29.08 -15.90 -10.38
N ASP A 105 -28.35 -15.94 -11.48
CA ASP A 105 -28.74 -16.60 -12.73
C ASP A 105 -27.63 -17.51 -13.30
N GLY A 106 -27.87 -18.12 -14.46
CA GLY A 106 -26.89 -19.02 -15.09
C GLY A 106 -25.61 -18.34 -15.58
N ALA A 107 -25.63 -17.02 -15.81
CA ALA A 107 -24.45 -16.23 -16.17
C ALA A 107 -23.75 -15.63 -14.94
N ARG A 108 -24.49 -15.45 -13.84
CA ARG A 108 -24.05 -14.89 -12.55
C ARG A 108 -24.53 -15.80 -11.42
N PRO A 109 -23.79 -16.89 -11.12
CA PRO A 109 -24.18 -17.84 -10.08
C PRO A 109 -24.08 -17.26 -8.65
N ILE A 110 -23.32 -16.17 -8.47
CA ILE A 110 -23.14 -15.46 -7.20
C ILE A 110 -23.56 -13.99 -7.38
N PRO A 111 -24.49 -13.46 -6.58
CA PRO A 111 -24.92 -12.07 -6.66
C PRO A 111 -23.81 -11.05 -6.39
N ASP A 112 -23.94 -9.85 -6.97
CA ASP A 112 -22.94 -8.77 -6.97
C ASP A 112 -23.21 -7.76 -5.84
N HIS A 113 -23.05 -8.21 -4.59
CA HIS A 113 -23.31 -7.39 -3.41
C HIS A 113 -22.42 -6.15 -3.32
N GLU A 114 -21.14 -6.25 -3.70
CA GLU A 114 -20.21 -5.10 -3.71
C GLU A 114 -20.56 -4.07 -4.79
N GLY A 115 -20.93 -4.51 -5.99
CA GLY A 115 -21.40 -3.60 -7.04
C GLY A 115 -22.64 -2.83 -6.62
N VAL A 116 -23.60 -3.51 -5.97
CA VAL A 116 -24.81 -2.90 -5.41
C VAL A 116 -24.48 -1.94 -4.27
N ARG A 117 -23.62 -2.34 -3.32
CA ARG A 117 -23.11 -1.48 -2.23
C ARG A 117 -22.51 -0.21 -2.78
N THR A 118 -21.61 -0.32 -3.76
CA THR A 118 -20.92 0.82 -4.37
C THR A 118 -21.91 1.79 -4.99
N ALA A 119 -22.87 1.28 -5.78
CA ALA A 119 -23.88 2.10 -6.43
C ALA A 119 -24.77 2.85 -5.43
N LEU A 120 -25.22 2.17 -4.36
CA LEU A 120 -26.01 2.78 -3.29
C LEU A 120 -25.18 3.80 -2.51
N LEU A 121 -23.95 3.46 -2.13
CA LEU A 121 -23.07 4.36 -1.39
C LEU A 121 -22.81 5.66 -2.15
N THR A 122 -22.43 5.57 -3.43
CA THR A 122 -22.22 6.75 -4.28
C THR A 122 -23.48 7.58 -4.38
N THR A 123 -24.65 6.94 -4.51
CA THR A 123 -25.94 7.64 -4.58
C THR A 123 -26.28 8.35 -3.28
N CYS A 124 -26.11 7.68 -2.13
CA CYS A 124 -26.39 8.25 -0.82
C CYS A 124 -25.46 9.42 -0.50
N LEU A 125 -24.15 9.31 -0.81
CA LEU A 125 -23.19 10.41 -0.65
C LEU A 125 -23.56 11.60 -1.52
N PHE A 126 -23.86 11.37 -2.80
CA PHE A 126 -24.27 12.43 -3.72
C PHE A 126 -25.51 13.17 -3.20
N TRP A 127 -26.57 12.45 -2.80
CA TRP A 127 -27.79 13.09 -2.32
C TRP A 127 -27.64 13.72 -0.94
N ALA A 128 -26.85 13.16 -0.03
CA ALA A 128 -26.52 13.81 1.23
C ALA A 128 -25.89 15.19 0.99
N GLU A 129 -24.90 15.27 0.10
CA GLU A 129 -24.23 16.52 -0.26
C GLU A 129 -25.19 17.53 -0.94
N GLN A 130 -25.98 17.07 -1.92
CA GLN A 130 -26.93 17.95 -2.62
C GLN A 130 -28.04 18.49 -1.68
N LEU A 131 -28.54 17.67 -0.76
CA LEU A 131 -29.54 18.07 0.22
C LEU A 131 -28.94 19.02 1.25
N GLU A 132 -27.71 18.78 1.71
CA GLU A 132 -27.02 19.67 2.65
C GLU A 132 -26.75 21.04 2.04
N SER A 133 -26.32 21.08 0.77
CA SER A 133 -26.20 22.33 0.01
C SER A 133 -27.54 23.07 -0.08
N THR A 134 -28.64 22.34 -0.25
CA THR A 134 -30.00 22.90 -0.24
C THR A 134 -30.37 23.44 1.14
N VAL A 135 -30.03 22.74 2.23
CA VAL A 135 -30.24 23.22 3.62
C VAL A 135 -29.50 24.53 3.84
N ALA A 136 -28.24 24.62 3.44
CA ALA A 136 -27.44 25.83 3.55
C ALA A 136 -28.08 26.99 2.77
N PHE A 137 -28.52 26.75 1.53
CA PHE A 137 -29.25 27.72 0.72
C PHE A 137 -30.52 28.22 1.43
N LEU A 138 -31.39 27.32 1.91
CA LEU A 138 -32.61 27.70 2.61
C LEU A 138 -32.31 28.48 3.89
N GLN A 139 -31.27 28.09 4.63
CA GLN A 139 -30.85 28.78 5.84
C GLN A 139 -30.36 30.21 5.58
N SER A 140 -29.59 30.43 4.51
CA SER A 140 -29.16 31.78 4.11
C SER A 140 -30.36 32.67 3.75
N ASN A 141 -31.30 32.14 2.97
CA ASN A 141 -32.50 32.88 2.52
C ASN A 141 -33.55 33.09 3.64
N MET A 142 -33.47 32.34 4.73
CA MET A 142 -34.31 32.55 5.91
C MET A 142 -33.97 33.86 6.63
N ILE A 143 -32.69 34.22 6.65
CA ILE A 143 -32.15 35.34 7.44
C ILE A 143 -32.03 36.62 6.59
N ASP A 144 -31.85 36.47 5.28
CA ASP A 144 -31.69 37.61 4.37
C ASP A 144 -32.98 38.45 4.29
N SER A 145 -32.86 39.74 4.62
CA SER A 145 -33.97 40.69 4.61
C SER A 145 -34.39 41.13 3.21
N THR A 146 -33.55 40.88 2.20
CA THR A 146 -33.71 41.36 0.82
C THR A 146 -34.48 40.40 -0.09
N VAL A 147 -34.67 39.14 0.34
CA VAL A 147 -35.46 38.14 -0.37
C VAL A 147 -36.96 38.23 -0.06
N THR A 148 -37.77 37.74 -1.00
CA THR A 148 -39.23 37.81 -0.93
C THR A 148 -39.80 37.07 0.28
N THR A 149 -40.94 37.54 0.79
CA THR A 149 -41.63 36.92 1.93
C THR A 149 -41.99 35.46 1.68
N ASP A 150 -42.30 35.10 0.43
CA ASP A 150 -42.67 33.73 0.06
C ASP A 150 -41.49 32.77 0.08
N LEU A 151 -40.32 33.17 -0.44
CA LEU A 151 -39.10 32.36 -0.36
C LEU A 151 -38.66 32.16 1.09
N ARG A 152 -38.79 33.19 1.93
CA ARG A 152 -38.47 33.07 3.36
C ARG A 152 -39.42 32.11 4.09
N ARG A 153 -40.73 32.20 3.82
CA ARG A 153 -41.73 31.29 4.41
C ARG A 153 -41.48 29.84 3.97
N PHE A 154 -41.16 29.65 2.70
CA PHE A 154 -40.79 28.35 2.16
C PHE A 154 -39.54 27.78 2.83
N ALA A 155 -38.48 28.58 2.95
CA ALA A 155 -37.26 28.18 3.65
C ALA A 155 -37.52 27.80 5.11
N LEU A 156 -38.37 28.53 5.83
CA LEU A 156 -38.76 28.20 7.20
C LEU A 156 -39.48 26.85 7.31
N ASN A 157 -40.33 26.51 6.34
CA ASN A 157 -41.15 25.31 6.40
C ASN A 157 -40.42 24.05 5.92
N GLU A 158 -39.56 24.16 4.91
CA GLU A 158 -38.95 22.98 4.26
C GLU A 158 -37.54 22.64 4.78
N ARG A 159 -36.79 23.60 5.34
CA ARG A 159 -35.38 23.38 5.75
C ARG A 159 -35.19 22.15 6.63
N ASP A 160 -36.03 21.97 7.64
CA ASP A 160 -35.85 20.87 8.60
C ASP A 160 -36.21 19.51 7.98
N ARG A 161 -37.12 19.47 6.99
CA ARG A 161 -37.39 18.27 6.21
C ARG A 161 -36.18 17.90 5.35
N PHE A 162 -35.58 18.86 4.64
CA PHE A 162 -34.35 18.64 3.87
C PHE A 162 -33.19 18.16 4.75
N ARG A 163 -33.00 18.77 5.93
CA ARG A 163 -31.95 18.35 6.87
C ARG A 163 -32.15 16.91 7.34
N THR A 164 -33.37 16.55 7.71
CA THR A 164 -33.68 15.18 8.17
C THR A 164 -33.33 14.13 7.10
N VAL A 165 -33.66 14.42 5.83
CA VAL A 165 -33.35 13.50 4.72
C VAL A 165 -31.85 13.48 4.42
N SER A 166 -31.17 14.64 4.47
CA SER A 166 -29.71 14.76 4.33
C SER A 166 -28.98 13.88 5.36
N GLU A 167 -29.33 14.03 6.65
CA GLU A 167 -28.75 13.27 7.76
C GLU A 167 -29.01 11.76 7.63
N SER A 168 -30.21 11.38 7.17
CA SER A 168 -30.54 9.97 6.91
C SER A 168 -29.67 9.37 5.80
N MET A 169 -29.49 10.10 4.68
CA MET A 169 -28.61 9.66 3.58
C MET A 169 -27.15 9.56 4.03
N ALA A 170 -26.66 10.53 4.79
CA ALA A 170 -25.30 10.52 5.33
C ALA A 170 -25.07 9.35 6.30
N SER A 171 -26.03 9.07 7.18
CA SER A 171 -25.99 7.96 8.13
C SER A 171 -25.94 6.60 7.42
N ILE A 172 -26.80 6.38 6.41
CA ILE A 172 -26.77 5.15 5.62
C ILE A 172 -25.48 5.03 4.80
N ALA A 173 -24.95 6.14 4.27
CA ALA A 173 -23.67 6.13 3.57
C ALA A 173 -22.53 5.70 4.51
N ASP A 174 -22.51 6.17 5.76
CA ASP A 174 -21.53 5.76 6.77
C ASP A 174 -21.65 4.27 7.10
N GLN A 175 -22.88 3.74 7.25
CA GLN A 175 -23.10 2.31 7.45
C GLN A 175 -22.60 1.46 6.26
N LEU A 176 -22.87 1.89 5.02
CA LEU A 176 -22.37 1.23 3.82
C LEU A 176 -20.85 1.30 3.72
N LYS A 177 -20.22 2.41 4.13
CA LYS A 177 -18.75 2.54 4.16
C LYS A 177 -18.12 1.53 5.12
N ARG A 178 -18.73 1.29 6.27
CA ARG A 178 -18.23 0.38 7.32
C ARG A 178 -18.39 -1.11 7.00
N LEU A 179 -19.10 -1.48 5.94
CA LEU A 179 -19.22 -2.89 5.55
C LEU A 179 -17.83 -3.47 5.17
N PRO A 180 -17.47 -4.65 5.71
CA PRO A 180 -16.18 -5.30 5.44
C PRO A 180 -16.13 -5.86 4.01
N PRO A 181 -15.00 -5.79 3.30
CA PRO A 181 -14.90 -6.30 1.94
C PRO A 181 -15.39 -7.75 1.81
N LEU A 182 -16.37 -7.98 0.93
CA LEU A 182 -16.97 -9.30 0.77
C LEU A 182 -16.15 -10.20 -0.18
N ALA A 183 -15.38 -11.12 0.38
CA ALA A 183 -14.54 -12.07 -0.40
C ALA A 183 -15.35 -12.91 -1.40
N LEU A 184 -16.63 -13.18 -1.11
CA LEU A 184 -17.53 -13.86 -2.04
C LEU A 184 -17.74 -13.08 -3.35
N SER A 185 -17.73 -11.74 -3.31
CA SER A 185 -17.83 -10.88 -4.50
C SER A 185 -16.60 -11.00 -5.40
N ASP A 186 -15.41 -11.09 -4.79
CA ASP A 186 -14.17 -11.33 -5.54
C ASP A 186 -14.18 -12.69 -6.23
N ALA A 187 -14.70 -13.71 -5.54
CA ALA A 187 -14.91 -15.03 -6.12
C ALA A 187 -15.87 -14.98 -7.31
N SER A 188 -17.00 -14.27 -7.16
CA SER A 188 -17.98 -14.07 -8.24
C SER A 188 -17.33 -13.43 -9.47
N ARG A 189 -16.63 -12.30 -9.27
CA ARG A 189 -15.98 -11.56 -10.35
C ARG A 189 -14.93 -12.40 -11.06
N ALA A 190 -14.12 -13.15 -10.31
CA ALA A 190 -13.10 -14.02 -10.88
C ALA A 190 -13.70 -15.17 -11.70
N ILE A 191 -14.76 -15.83 -11.19
CA ILE A 191 -15.48 -16.88 -11.91
C ILE A 191 -16.11 -16.31 -13.20
N GLN A 192 -16.70 -15.11 -13.14
CA GLN A 192 -17.26 -14.43 -14.32
C GLN A 192 -16.18 -14.04 -15.34
N SER A 193 -14.98 -13.68 -14.88
CA SER A 193 -13.84 -13.32 -15.74
C SER A 193 -13.22 -14.52 -16.48
N GLY A 194 -13.61 -15.75 -16.12
CA GLY A 194 -13.16 -16.99 -16.73
C GLY A 194 -12.27 -17.81 -15.79
N GLU A 195 -11.00 -18.00 -16.16
CA GLU A 195 -10.08 -18.85 -15.41
C GLU A 195 -9.61 -18.20 -14.10
N ALA A 196 -9.78 -18.89 -12.99
CA ALA A 196 -9.29 -18.49 -11.67
C ALA A 196 -8.90 -19.71 -10.82
N ALA A 197 -7.95 -19.52 -9.90
CA ALA A 197 -7.68 -20.46 -8.82
C ALA A 197 -8.41 -20.00 -7.55
N ILE A 198 -9.14 -20.92 -6.92
CA ILE A 198 -9.80 -20.68 -5.64
C ILE A 198 -9.06 -21.51 -4.58
N VAL A 199 -8.40 -20.83 -3.66
CA VAL A 199 -7.72 -21.43 -2.52
C VAL A 199 -8.73 -21.46 -1.37
N THR A 200 -8.90 -22.61 -0.73
CA THR A 200 -9.80 -22.76 0.42
C THR A 200 -9.01 -23.16 1.67
N GLY A 201 -9.42 -22.62 2.82
CA GLY A 201 -8.76 -22.81 4.11
C GLY A 201 -9.65 -23.52 5.14
N PRO A 202 -9.16 -23.68 6.39
CA PRO A 202 -9.97 -24.13 7.51
C PRO A 202 -11.23 -23.27 7.66
N GLY A 203 -12.39 -23.87 7.98
CA GLY A 203 -13.68 -23.14 8.02
C GLY A 203 -14.27 -22.79 6.64
N PHE A 204 -13.66 -23.22 5.54
CA PHE A 204 -14.07 -22.96 4.15
C PHE A 204 -14.00 -21.48 3.72
N GLY A 205 -13.18 -20.66 4.39
CA GLY A 205 -12.78 -19.36 3.86
C GLY A 205 -12.08 -19.55 2.50
N ALA A 206 -12.40 -18.71 1.52
CA ALA A 206 -11.88 -18.77 0.16
C ALA A 206 -11.12 -17.51 -0.23
N ALA A 207 -9.95 -17.69 -0.82
CA ALA A 207 -9.15 -16.64 -1.45
C ALA A 207 -9.08 -16.92 -2.95
N VAL A 208 -9.41 -15.90 -3.76
CA VAL A 208 -9.53 -16.09 -5.21
C VAL A 208 -8.42 -15.38 -5.95
N VAL A 209 -7.67 -16.15 -6.74
CA VAL A 209 -6.56 -15.70 -7.56
C VAL A 209 -6.95 -15.79 -9.04
N PRO A 210 -7.23 -14.68 -9.73
CA PRO A 210 -7.58 -14.72 -11.15
C PRO A 210 -6.38 -15.15 -12.00
N SER A 211 -6.65 -15.79 -13.16
CA SER A 211 -5.61 -16.37 -14.02
C SER A 211 -4.55 -15.39 -14.47
N TRP A 212 -4.88 -14.11 -14.68
CA TRP A 212 -3.92 -13.09 -15.09
C TRP A 212 -2.88 -12.76 -13.99
N GLN A 213 -3.17 -13.04 -12.72
CA GLN A 213 -2.18 -12.90 -11.64
C GLN A 213 -1.22 -14.10 -11.58
N LEU A 214 -1.73 -15.29 -11.91
CA LEU A 214 -0.91 -16.51 -12.00
C LEU A 214 -0.06 -16.53 -13.30
N PHE A 215 -0.64 -16.02 -14.38
CA PHE A 215 -0.08 -16.05 -15.74
C PHE A 215 -0.26 -14.68 -16.40
N PRO A 216 0.48 -13.63 -16.00
CA PRO A 216 0.35 -12.30 -16.58
C PRO A 216 0.56 -12.32 -18.10
N ARG A 217 -0.43 -11.79 -18.83
CA ARG A 217 -0.48 -11.78 -20.31
C ARG A 217 0.51 -10.79 -20.95
N ASN A 218 0.97 -9.79 -20.21
CA ASN A 218 1.85 -8.70 -20.71
C ASN A 218 3.34 -9.05 -20.77
N ALA A 219 3.69 -10.33 -20.84
CA ALA A 219 5.08 -10.77 -21.04
C ALA A 219 5.48 -10.80 -22.53
N VAL A 220 4.69 -10.21 -23.43
CA VAL A 220 4.98 -10.06 -24.86
C VAL A 220 4.72 -8.59 -25.20
N ASP A 221 5.75 -7.90 -25.66
CA ASP A 221 5.77 -6.51 -26.13
C ASP A 221 5.69 -5.38 -25.08
N ALA A 222 6.79 -5.16 -24.38
CA ALA A 222 7.18 -3.80 -23.98
C ALA A 222 8.68 -3.62 -24.24
N SER A 223 9.01 -2.83 -25.26
CA SER A 223 10.37 -2.35 -25.56
C SER A 223 10.89 -1.35 -24.51
N ASP A 224 10.29 -1.30 -23.33
CA ASP A 224 10.51 -0.25 -22.34
C ASP A 224 10.53 -0.83 -20.93
N GLY A 225 11.74 -0.86 -20.35
CA GLY A 225 12.03 -0.77 -18.90
C GLY A 225 11.49 -1.80 -17.90
N THR A 226 10.32 -2.39 -18.09
CA THR A 226 9.59 -3.09 -17.01
C THR A 226 10.01 -4.57 -16.87
N VAL A 227 10.10 -4.99 -15.60
CA VAL A 227 10.70 -6.27 -15.17
C VAL A 227 9.82 -7.46 -15.59
N ARG A 228 10.37 -8.37 -16.39
CA ARG A 228 9.79 -9.71 -16.59
C ARG A 228 10.32 -10.65 -15.50
N ILE A 229 9.60 -10.71 -14.38
CA ILE A 229 9.79 -11.75 -13.35
C ILE A 229 9.37 -13.11 -13.96
N ASP A 230 10.10 -14.20 -13.66
CA ASP A 230 9.72 -15.55 -14.13
C ASP A 230 8.28 -15.85 -13.72
N ARG A 231 7.45 -16.26 -14.70
CA ARG A 231 6.01 -16.51 -14.52
C ARG A 231 5.74 -17.53 -13.40
N ARG A 232 6.67 -18.46 -13.17
CA ARG A 232 6.55 -19.47 -12.10
C ARG A 232 6.63 -18.85 -10.70
N PHE A 233 7.55 -17.90 -10.51
CA PHE A 233 7.83 -17.30 -9.21
C PHE A 233 6.69 -16.40 -8.74
N ARG A 234 6.17 -15.55 -9.63
CA ARG A 234 5.02 -14.69 -9.32
C ARG A 234 3.77 -15.51 -8.99
N GLY A 235 3.57 -16.65 -9.66
CA GLY A 235 2.47 -17.57 -9.35
C GLY A 235 2.58 -18.19 -7.94
N GLU A 236 3.78 -18.60 -7.51
CA GLU A 236 4.02 -19.12 -6.16
C GLU A 236 3.80 -18.06 -5.09
N GLU A 237 4.30 -16.84 -5.29
CA GLU A 237 4.14 -15.73 -4.35
C GLU A 237 2.67 -15.36 -4.14
N VAL A 238 1.91 -15.25 -5.24
CA VAL A 238 0.47 -14.92 -5.18
C VAL A 238 -0.34 -16.05 -4.51
N LEU A 239 -0.01 -17.32 -4.77
CA LEU A 239 -0.67 -18.46 -4.12
C LEU A 239 -0.31 -18.57 -2.63
N ALA A 240 0.95 -18.34 -2.28
CA ALA A 240 1.39 -18.32 -0.89
C ALA A 240 0.71 -17.18 -0.11
N GLY A 241 0.56 -16.00 -0.73
CA GLY A 241 -0.22 -14.88 -0.18
C GLY A 241 -1.68 -15.27 0.06
N ALA A 242 -2.32 -15.91 -0.92
CA ALA A 242 -3.71 -16.38 -0.80
C ALA A 242 -3.91 -17.43 0.31
N ILE A 243 -2.98 -18.37 0.48
CA ILE A 243 -3.03 -19.34 1.60
C ILE A 243 -2.89 -18.59 2.93
N ARG A 244 -1.96 -17.66 3.01
CA ARG A 244 -1.68 -16.93 4.25
C ARG A 244 -2.83 -16.03 4.67
N SER A 245 -3.48 -15.36 3.72
CA SER A 245 -4.65 -14.53 4.02
C SER A 245 -5.82 -15.30 4.64
N LEU A 246 -5.88 -16.62 4.45
CA LEU A 246 -6.88 -17.49 5.07
C LEU A 246 -6.51 -17.97 6.47
N LEU A 247 -5.26 -17.78 6.87
CA LEU A 247 -4.75 -18.10 8.22
C LEU A 247 -4.72 -16.89 9.13
N LEU A 248 -4.87 -15.67 8.57
CA LEU A 248 -4.80 -14.42 9.31
C LEU A 248 -6.11 -14.16 10.06
N PRO A 249 -6.08 -13.95 11.39
CA PRO A 249 -7.26 -13.60 12.17
C PRO A 249 -7.74 -12.18 11.86
N GLU A 250 -6.81 -11.25 11.65
CA GLU A 250 -7.05 -9.88 11.22
C GLU A 250 -6.19 -9.58 10.00
N ARG A 251 -6.76 -8.87 9.01
CA ARG A 251 -6.04 -8.51 7.80
C ARG A 251 -5.28 -7.19 8.02
N PRO A 252 -3.98 -7.13 7.72
CA PRO A 252 -3.26 -5.86 7.73
C PRO A 252 -3.84 -4.88 6.71
N MET A 253 -4.11 -3.67 7.17
CA MET A 253 -4.49 -2.52 6.35
C MET A 253 -3.32 -1.53 6.36
N VAL A 254 -2.55 -1.47 5.29
CA VAL A 254 -1.44 -0.53 5.16
C VAL A 254 -1.95 0.80 4.66
N VAL A 255 -1.79 1.84 5.46
CA VAL A 255 -2.16 3.21 5.08
C VAL A 255 -0.89 3.99 4.78
N LEU A 256 -0.73 4.38 3.51
CA LEU A 256 0.33 5.28 3.09
C LEU A 256 -0.03 6.72 3.47
N VAL A 257 0.67 7.29 4.45
CA VAL A 257 0.44 8.65 4.95
C VAL A 257 1.48 9.60 4.37
N HIS A 258 1.05 10.62 3.62
CA HIS A 258 1.95 11.59 3.00
C HIS A 258 1.32 12.98 2.82
N GLY A 259 2.16 13.96 2.49
CA GLY A 259 1.77 15.34 2.14
C GLY A 259 2.01 15.72 0.67
N GLU A 260 2.36 14.77 -0.19
CA GLU A 260 2.64 15.03 -1.62
C GLU A 260 1.38 15.48 -2.40
N ASP A 261 1.56 16.42 -3.36
CA ASP A 261 0.47 17.00 -4.17
C ASP A 261 -0.16 16.02 -5.18
N ARG A 262 0.46 14.86 -5.37
CA ARG A 262 0.02 13.83 -6.33
C ARG A 262 -0.36 12.55 -5.62
N ARG A 263 -1.13 11.71 -6.31
CA ARG A 263 -1.40 10.35 -5.85
C ARG A 263 -0.14 9.50 -5.94
N MET A 264 0.25 8.91 -4.83
CA MET A 264 1.50 8.17 -4.73
C MET A 264 1.33 6.66 -4.97
N LEU A 265 0.11 6.12 -4.87
CA LEU A 265 -0.20 4.73 -5.24
C LEU A 265 -0.48 4.53 -6.73
N SER A 266 -0.40 5.60 -7.53
CA SER A 266 -0.55 5.56 -8.99
C SER A 266 0.82 5.54 -9.67
N SER A 267 0.97 4.72 -10.72
CA SER A 267 2.22 4.65 -11.47
C SER A 267 2.56 6.00 -12.12
N SER A 268 3.81 6.41 -11.94
CA SER A 268 4.43 7.60 -12.51
C SER A 268 5.54 7.17 -13.48
N ALA A 269 5.74 7.96 -14.55
CA ALA A 269 6.75 7.66 -15.56
C ALA A 269 8.19 7.76 -15.02
N ASP A 270 8.42 8.57 -13.99
CA ASP A 270 9.71 8.74 -13.34
C ASP A 270 9.98 7.71 -12.23
N GLY A 271 9.00 6.84 -11.91
CA GLY A 271 9.06 5.85 -10.84
C GLY A 271 9.21 6.45 -9.43
N GLY A 272 9.01 7.76 -9.26
CA GLY A 272 9.02 8.44 -7.96
C GLY A 272 7.74 8.23 -7.15
N ASP A 273 7.06 7.13 -7.38
CA ASP A 273 5.79 6.71 -6.77
C ASP A 273 6.00 5.46 -5.89
N PHE A 274 4.94 4.96 -5.28
CA PHE A 274 4.91 3.71 -4.49
C PHE A 274 4.06 2.62 -5.14
N TYR A 275 3.85 2.67 -6.46
CA TYR A 275 3.02 1.71 -7.18
C TYR A 275 3.54 0.27 -7.02
N ALA A 276 4.84 0.06 -7.20
CA ALA A 276 5.47 -1.25 -7.08
C ALA A 276 5.30 -1.86 -5.68
N LEU A 277 5.42 -1.01 -4.67
CA LEU A 277 5.22 -1.35 -3.28
C LEU A 277 3.78 -1.78 -3.01
N ALA A 278 2.82 -0.98 -3.50
CA ALA A 278 1.41 -1.26 -3.38
C ALA A 278 1.02 -2.54 -4.10
N ASP A 279 1.62 -2.83 -5.26
CA ASP A 279 1.45 -4.11 -5.98
C ASP A 279 1.92 -5.28 -5.12
N ALA A 280 3.08 -5.17 -4.46
CA ALA A 280 3.60 -6.21 -3.57
C ALA A 280 2.69 -6.45 -2.34
N LEU A 281 2.25 -5.38 -1.67
CA LEU A 281 1.31 -5.48 -0.53
C LEU A 281 -0.03 -6.10 -0.94
N ARG A 282 -0.59 -5.68 -2.08
CA ARG A 282 -1.84 -6.23 -2.62
C ARG A 282 -1.68 -7.67 -3.07
N ALA A 283 -0.53 -8.05 -3.64
CA ALA A 283 -0.20 -9.42 -3.97
C ALA A 283 -0.14 -10.31 -2.72
N ALA A 284 0.37 -9.77 -1.61
CA ALA A 284 0.32 -10.38 -0.28
C ALA A 284 -1.08 -10.33 0.39
N ARG A 285 -2.09 -9.79 -0.32
CA ARG A 285 -3.48 -9.66 0.13
C ARG A 285 -3.67 -8.76 1.35
N TYR A 286 -2.79 -7.79 1.53
CA TYR A 286 -3.03 -6.69 2.46
C TYR A 286 -3.92 -5.64 1.81
N GLU A 287 -4.73 -4.98 2.63
CA GLU A 287 -5.48 -3.80 2.20
C GLU A 287 -4.50 -2.62 2.12
N VAL A 288 -4.62 -1.80 1.08
CA VAL A 288 -3.69 -0.68 0.86
C VAL A 288 -4.47 0.56 0.53
N GLU A 289 -4.44 1.52 1.46
CA GLU A 289 -5.09 2.81 1.34
C GLU A 289 -4.06 3.95 1.26
N GLU A 290 -4.49 5.05 0.65
CA GLU A 290 -3.70 6.28 0.55
C GLU A 290 -4.35 7.37 1.38
N TRP A 291 -3.59 8.01 2.27
CA TRP A 291 -4.02 9.15 3.05
C TRP A 291 -3.12 10.36 2.82
N ASN A 292 -3.63 11.29 2.01
CA ASN A 292 -3.07 12.63 1.93
C ASN A 292 -3.60 13.47 3.10
N VAL A 293 -2.71 13.93 3.99
CA VAL A 293 -3.11 14.57 5.25
C VAL A 293 -3.73 15.96 5.09
N THR A 294 -3.62 16.60 3.92
CA THR A 294 -4.19 17.94 3.68
C THR A 294 -5.46 17.90 2.85
N THR A 295 -5.65 16.89 2.01
CA THR A 295 -6.77 16.82 1.06
C THR A 295 -7.67 15.60 1.26
N GLY A 296 -7.22 14.58 1.99
CA GLY A 296 -7.94 13.32 2.22
C GLY A 296 -8.45 13.17 3.64
N GLU A 297 -9.55 12.42 3.79
CA GLU A 297 -10.04 11.97 5.09
C GLU A 297 -9.19 10.81 5.62
N ARG A 298 -9.04 10.73 6.95
CA ARG A 298 -8.33 9.62 7.60
C ARG A 298 -9.07 8.30 7.31
N PRO A 299 -8.40 7.28 6.72
CA PRO A 299 -9.01 5.97 6.54
C PRO A 299 -9.42 5.35 7.87
N ILE A 300 -10.62 4.76 7.89
CA ILE A 300 -11.17 4.07 9.07
C ILE A 300 -10.93 2.58 8.87
N ALA A 301 -10.26 1.94 9.84
CA ALA A 301 -10.11 0.50 9.86
C ALA A 301 -11.48 -0.17 9.99
N VAL A 302 -11.74 -1.14 9.12
CA VAL A 302 -12.97 -1.93 9.16
C VAL A 302 -12.82 -3.04 10.20
N GLU A 303 -13.94 -3.55 10.73
CA GLU A 303 -13.90 -4.67 11.67
C GLU A 303 -13.14 -5.86 11.05
N GLY A 304 -12.17 -6.41 11.80
CA GLY A 304 -11.28 -7.47 11.33
C GLY A 304 -10.06 -7.01 10.53
N THR A 305 -9.81 -5.70 10.42
CA THR A 305 -8.56 -5.16 9.87
C THR A 305 -7.73 -4.42 10.91
N ARG A 306 -6.41 -4.53 10.80
CA ARG A 306 -5.47 -3.85 11.68
C ARG A 306 -4.66 -2.81 10.89
N PRO A 307 -4.81 -1.50 11.16
CA PRO A 307 -4.11 -0.49 10.42
C PRO A 307 -2.61 -0.52 10.75
N VAL A 308 -1.76 -0.37 9.74
CA VAL A 308 -0.32 -0.09 9.86
C VAL A 308 -0.04 1.19 9.10
N TRP A 309 0.47 2.18 9.82
CA TRP A 309 0.66 3.52 9.27
C TRP A 309 2.06 3.66 8.69
N LEU A 310 2.16 3.70 7.36
CA LEU A 310 3.40 3.91 6.63
C LEU A 310 3.58 5.41 6.37
N ILE A 311 4.45 6.04 7.17
CA ILE A 311 4.61 7.49 7.19
C ILE A 311 5.86 7.89 6.44
N LEU A 312 5.67 8.76 5.45
CA LEU A 312 6.74 9.26 4.59
C LEU A 312 6.85 10.76 4.71
N PRO A 313 7.98 11.28 5.23
CA PRO A 313 8.28 12.70 5.14
C PRO A 313 8.25 13.15 3.68
N PRO A 314 7.96 14.43 3.40
CA PRO A 314 7.99 14.96 2.04
C PRO A 314 9.30 14.59 1.34
N LEU A 315 9.22 14.17 0.08
CA LEU A 315 10.41 13.75 -0.67
C LEU A 315 11.38 14.90 -0.92
N LYS A 316 10.87 16.15 -0.92
CA LYS A 316 11.64 17.38 -1.13
C LYS A 316 11.57 18.28 0.11
N ARG A 317 12.60 18.19 0.97
CA ARG A 317 12.75 18.99 2.19
C ARG A 317 13.87 20.02 2.09
N SER A 318 13.85 20.85 1.04
CA SER A 318 14.87 21.87 0.78
C SER A 318 14.46 23.29 1.21
N GLY A 319 13.24 23.47 1.72
CA GLY A 319 12.72 24.76 2.18
C GLY A 319 13.29 25.18 3.54
N LEU A 320 13.33 26.49 3.78
CA LEU A 320 13.73 27.08 5.07
C LEU A 320 12.58 27.10 6.10
N GLU A 321 11.36 26.92 5.62
CA GLU A 321 10.12 26.89 6.39
C GLU A 321 9.36 25.61 6.07
N PHE A 322 8.58 25.13 7.04
CA PHE A 322 7.70 23.98 6.85
C PHE A 322 6.59 24.33 5.88
N SER A 323 6.32 23.43 4.96
CA SER A 323 5.08 23.50 4.20
C SER A 323 3.89 23.23 5.12
N LYS A 324 2.69 23.64 4.70
CA LYS A 324 1.47 23.33 5.47
C LYS A 324 1.25 21.83 5.57
N GLU A 325 1.62 21.12 4.51
CA GLU A 325 1.55 19.68 4.36
C GLU A 325 2.51 18.98 5.32
N GLU A 326 3.76 19.44 5.43
CA GLU A 326 4.74 18.89 6.39
C GLU A 326 4.30 19.11 7.84
N THR A 327 3.74 20.29 8.13
CA THR A 327 3.23 20.62 9.48
C THR A 327 2.05 19.72 9.86
N ALA A 328 1.09 19.52 8.96
CA ALA A 328 -0.04 18.63 9.17
C ALA A 328 0.43 17.18 9.38
N LEU A 329 1.37 16.71 8.54
CA LEU A 329 1.90 15.36 8.61
C LEU A 329 2.65 15.10 9.93
N LEU A 330 3.44 16.07 10.41
CA LEU A 330 4.10 15.98 11.73
C LEU A 330 3.09 15.93 12.88
N GLY A 331 1.98 16.67 12.77
CA GLY A 331 0.87 16.62 13.74
C GLY A 331 0.26 15.22 13.81
N ILE A 332 -0.17 14.68 12.66
CA ILE A 332 -0.75 13.35 12.56
C ILE A 332 0.23 12.26 13.03
N THR A 333 1.51 12.35 12.64
CA THR A 333 2.52 11.37 13.06
C THR A 333 2.67 11.35 14.58
N ARG A 334 2.66 12.51 15.23
CA ARG A 334 2.69 12.60 16.69
C ARG A 334 1.46 11.96 17.31
N GLU A 335 0.27 12.27 16.80
CA GLU A 335 -0.99 11.69 17.29
C GLU A 335 -0.99 10.15 17.18
N LEU A 336 -0.50 9.60 16.07
CA LEU A 336 -0.38 8.14 15.88
C LEU A 336 0.62 7.52 16.86
N LEU A 337 1.79 8.13 17.03
CA LEU A 337 2.82 7.63 17.95
C LEU A 337 2.38 7.70 19.42
N GLU A 338 1.71 8.78 19.83
CA GLU A 338 1.14 8.96 21.17
C GLU A 338 -0.10 8.10 21.41
N GLY A 339 -0.83 7.76 20.35
CA GLY A 339 -1.99 6.86 20.37
C GLY A 339 -1.66 5.37 20.46
N GLY A 340 -0.38 4.99 20.44
CA GLY A 340 0.03 3.58 20.48
C GLY A 340 -0.14 2.83 19.17
N GLU A 341 -0.38 3.55 18.07
CA GLU A 341 -0.59 2.96 16.75
C GLU A 341 0.70 2.33 16.21
N PRO A 342 0.61 1.23 15.42
CA PRO A 342 1.77 0.62 14.80
C PRO A 342 2.23 1.43 13.58
N VAL A 343 3.48 1.88 13.61
CA VAL A 343 4.01 2.87 12.65
C VAL A 343 5.28 2.35 11.97
N LEU A 344 5.34 2.46 10.64
CA LEU A 344 6.59 2.43 9.88
C LEU A 344 6.92 3.86 9.47
N LEU A 345 7.98 4.43 10.04
CA LEU A 345 8.41 5.79 9.77
C LEU A 345 9.72 5.81 9.00
N SER A 346 9.73 6.42 7.82
CA SER A 346 10.98 6.75 7.14
C SER A 346 11.48 8.12 7.58
N LEU A 347 12.79 8.32 7.67
CA LEU A 347 13.43 9.61 7.89
C LEU A 347 14.21 10.03 6.65
N GLY A 348 14.25 11.33 6.40
CA GLY A 348 15.01 11.89 5.28
C GLY A 348 15.85 13.07 5.75
N ARG A 349 16.85 13.43 4.94
CA ARG A 349 17.68 14.60 5.19
C ARG A 349 16.87 15.88 5.38
N SER A 350 17.45 16.82 6.11
CA SER A 350 16.90 18.15 6.31
C SER A 350 17.98 19.20 6.16
N ILE A 351 17.61 20.35 5.60
CA ILE A 351 18.48 21.52 5.56
C ILE A 351 18.48 22.30 6.89
N LEU A 352 17.51 22.05 7.78
CA LEU A 352 17.34 22.81 9.02
C LEU A 352 18.54 22.65 9.99
N PRO A 353 19.06 21.44 10.24
CA PRO A 353 20.23 21.26 11.10
C PRO A 353 21.47 21.99 10.59
N VAL A 354 21.66 22.06 9.27
CA VAL A 354 22.76 22.81 8.63
C VAL A 354 22.68 24.31 8.94
N LEU A 355 21.48 24.82 9.25
CA LEU A 355 21.23 26.21 9.62
C LEU A 355 21.20 26.43 11.14
N GLY A 356 21.57 25.42 11.93
CA GLY A 356 21.55 25.46 13.39
C GLY A 356 20.16 25.35 14.01
N LYS A 357 19.16 24.83 13.27
CA LYS A 357 17.82 24.54 13.78
C LYS A 357 17.60 23.03 13.89
N GLU A 358 16.89 22.56 14.90
CA GLU A 358 16.53 21.15 14.99
C GLU A 358 15.55 20.75 13.87
N ASP A 359 15.70 19.53 13.36
CA ASP A 359 14.74 18.93 12.44
C ASP A 359 13.59 18.30 13.24
N PRO A 360 12.34 18.75 13.09
CA PRO A 360 11.22 18.23 13.88
C PRO A 360 10.98 16.72 13.67
N TRP A 361 11.36 16.15 12.53
CA TRP A 361 11.27 14.70 12.33
C TRP A 361 12.28 13.95 13.20
N ALA A 362 13.50 14.47 13.33
CA ALA A 362 14.50 13.91 14.23
C ALA A 362 14.06 14.08 15.70
N THR A 363 13.51 15.24 16.08
CA THR A 363 12.95 15.47 17.42
C THR A 363 11.78 14.53 17.73
N LEU A 364 10.90 14.28 16.76
CA LEU A 364 9.75 13.39 16.91
C LEU A 364 10.19 11.96 17.22
N VAL A 365 11.15 11.43 16.46
CA VAL A 365 11.69 10.08 16.70
C VAL A 365 12.52 10.03 17.97
N GLY A 366 13.13 11.15 18.40
CA GLY A 366 13.82 11.27 19.69
C GLY A 366 12.95 10.87 20.89
N SER A 367 11.63 11.08 20.82
CA SER A 367 10.69 10.62 21.85
C SER A 367 10.59 9.09 21.98
N LEU A 368 11.13 8.36 21.02
CA LEU A 368 11.21 6.90 20.98
C LEU A 368 12.59 6.38 21.44
N GLY A 369 13.50 7.25 21.88
CA GLY A 369 14.87 6.86 22.22
C GLY A 369 15.75 6.61 21.00
N VAL A 370 15.40 7.19 19.84
CA VAL A 370 16.18 7.09 18.58
C VAL A 370 16.30 8.49 17.98
N ARG A 371 17.50 8.91 17.59
CA ARG A 371 17.77 10.22 16.99
C ARG A 371 18.26 10.07 15.55
N GLY A 372 17.58 10.69 14.60
CA GLY A 372 18.04 10.74 13.21
C GLY A 372 19.12 11.83 13.01
N ALA A 373 20.28 11.46 12.46
CA ALA A 373 21.33 12.40 12.05
C ALA A 373 21.01 13.07 10.71
N THR A 374 19.88 13.78 10.62
CA THR A 374 19.32 14.31 9.35
C THR A 374 20.14 15.45 8.72
N ASP A 375 21.20 15.88 9.40
CA ASP A 375 22.18 16.89 8.97
C ASP A 375 23.21 16.36 7.97
N ARG A 376 23.36 15.04 7.87
CA ARG A 376 24.40 14.35 7.09
C ARG A 376 23.86 13.10 6.42
N LEU A 377 24.52 12.72 5.32
CA LEU A 377 24.19 11.53 4.53
C LEU A 377 25.41 10.64 4.42
N VAL A 378 25.21 9.32 4.38
CA VAL A 378 26.29 8.43 3.96
C VAL A 378 26.43 8.49 2.44
N LEU A 379 27.62 8.84 1.98
CA LEU A 379 28.03 8.76 0.59
C LEU A 379 29.05 7.64 0.40
N GLU A 380 29.06 7.05 -0.78
CA GLU A 380 30.00 6.00 -1.16
C GLU A 380 30.71 6.40 -2.46
N ARG A 381 32.04 6.33 -2.47
CA ARG A 381 32.84 6.50 -3.68
C ARG A 381 33.02 5.14 -4.35
N VAL A 382 32.73 5.05 -5.64
CA VAL A 382 32.86 3.79 -6.39
C VAL A 382 33.74 3.99 -7.62
N PRO A 383 34.78 3.16 -7.82
CA PRO A 383 35.60 3.23 -9.02
C PRO A 383 34.78 2.84 -10.24
N VAL A 384 34.86 3.66 -11.30
CA VAL A 384 34.23 3.41 -12.60
C VAL A 384 35.29 2.95 -13.61
N ASP A 385 36.49 3.53 -13.57
CA ASP A 385 37.65 3.18 -14.39
C ASP A 385 38.95 3.46 -13.60
N GLU A 386 40.12 3.17 -14.18
CA GLU A 386 41.45 3.19 -13.53
C GLU A 386 41.75 4.50 -12.75
N ASP A 387 41.25 5.64 -13.23
CA ASP A 387 41.44 6.97 -12.60
C ASP A 387 40.12 7.74 -12.37
N THR A 388 38.95 7.10 -12.53
CA THR A 388 37.66 7.78 -12.41
C THR A 388 36.75 7.11 -11.39
N PHE A 389 36.09 7.95 -10.60
CA PHE A 389 35.18 7.52 -9.54
C PHE A 389 33.83 8.22 -9.72
N GLU A 390 32.78 7.56 -9.25
CA GLU A 390 31.45 8.11 -9.10
C GLU A 390 31.09 8.16 -7.61
N PHE A 391 30.36 9.20 -7.21
CA PHE A 391 29.81 9.29 -5.86
C PHE A 391 28.36 8.86 -5.85
N ARG A 392 28.05 7.88 -5.01
CA ARG A 392 26.70 7.33 -4.85
C ARG A 392 26.05 7.91 -3.60
N GLN A 393 24.80 8.31 -3.75
CA GLN A 393 23.92 8.72 -2.65
C GLN A 393 23.00 7.57 -2.21
N TRP A 394 23.43 6.33 -2.40
CA TRP A 394 22.69 5.15 -1.99
C TRP A 394 23.67 4.09 -1.53
N VAL A 395 23.24 3.27 -0.56
CA VAL A 395 24.05 2.20 -0.01
C VAL A 395 23.29 0.89 -0.11
N ARG A 396 24.01 -0.16 -0.52
CA ARG A 396 23.51 -1.52 -0.53
C ARG A 396 23.88 -2.22 0.77
N LEU A 397 22.88 -2.76 1.46
CA LEU A 397 23.04 -3.51 2.70
C LEU A 397 22.83 -4.99 2.37
N PRO A 398 23.87 -5.83 2.37
CA PRO A 398 23.76 -7.20 1.84
C PRO A 398 22.97 -8.14 2.75
N GLN A 399 22.99 -7.90 4.07
CA GLN A 399 22.38 -8.77 5.08
C GLN A 399 22.01 -7.95 6.33
N PRO A 400 21.15 -8.49 7.22
CA PRO A 400 20.88 -7.92 8.54
C PRO A 400 22.11 -7.95 9.45
N LEU A 401 22.04 -7.24 10.57
CA LEU A 401 23.10 -7.24 11.58
C LEU A 401 23.29 -8.65 12.18
N ASP A 402 24.55 -9.09 12.26
CA ASP A 402 24.88 -10.42 12.77
C ASP A 402 24.54 -10.57 14.26
N GLY A 403 24.06 -11.76 14.65
CA GLY A 403 23.84 -12.12 16.05
C GLY A 403 22.53 -11.64 16.67
N LEU A 404 21.70 -10.90 15.92
CA LEU A 404 20.34 -10.52 16.31
C LEU A 404 19.32 -11.46 15.67
N SER A 405 18.38 -12.00 16.46
CA SER A 405 17.20 -12.70 15.95
C SER A 405 15.99 -11.84 16.21
N HIS A 406 15.43 -11.28 15.14
CA HIS A 406 14.22 -10.48 15.16
C HIS A 406 13.32 -10.94 14.01
N PRO A 407 11.99 -11.07 14.19
CA PRO A 407 11.10 -11.63 13.17
C PRO A 407 11.25 -10.96 11.80
N VAL A 408 11.46 -9.65 11.76
CA VAL A 408 11.65 -8.87 10.53
C VAL A 408 13.00 -9.15 9.84
N SER A 409 14.11 -9.19 10.57
CA SER A 409 15.43 -9.45 9.97
C SER A 409 15.55 -10.91 9.53
N ASP A 410 15.06 -11.84 10.35
CA ASP A 410 15.03 -13.28 10.05
C ASP A 410 14.17 -13.57 8.81
N ALA A 411 13.09 -12.80 8.66
CA ALA A 411 12.23 -12.84 7.49
C ALA A 411 12.93 -12.38 6.22
N VAL A 412 13.64 -11.25 6.24
CA VAL A 412 14.35 -10.75 5.05
C VAL A 412 15.55 -11.62 4.70
N GLY A 413 16.27 -12.15 5.70
CA GLY A 413 17.46 -12.98 5.51
C GLY A 413 18.54 -12.27 4.66
N ASP A 414 19.28 -13.03 3.86
CA ASP A 414 20.41 -12.54 3.04
C ASP A 414 20.00 -11.71 1.80
N GLN A 415 18.76 -11.20 1.77
CA GLN A 415 18.29 -10.37 0.66
C GLN A 415 18.78 -8.93 0.83
N ALA A 416 19.54 -8.46 -0.15
CA ALA A 416 20.11 -7.12 -0.09
C ALA A 416 19.03 -6.03 -0.10
N LEU A 417 19.20 -5.04 0.79
CA LEU A 417 18.48 -3.77 0.77
C LEU A 417 19.26 -2.71 -0.01
N VAL A 418 18.55 -1.75 -0.57
CA VAL A 418 19.12 -0.49 -1.06
C VAL A 418 18.42 0.67 -0.36
N ILE A 419 19.20 1.47 0.35
CA ILE A 419 18.72 2.69 1.02
C ILE A 419 19.21 3.90 0.23
N LEU A 420 18.27 4.71 -0.25
CA LEU A 420 18.58 6.00 -0.88
C LEU A 420 18.75 7.08 0.18
N GLN A 421 19.79 7.91 0.00
CA GLN A 421 20.14 9.03 0.86
C GLN A 421 20.09 8.63 2.34
N PRO A 422 20.88 7.61 2.73
CA PRO A 422 20.83 7.05 4.07
C PRO A 422 21.17 8.09 5.12
N VAL A 423 20.33 8.14 6.15
CA VAL A 423 20.51 8.95 7.36
C VAL A 423 20.78 8.00 8.51
N ALA A 424 21.88 8.20 9.23
CA ALA A 424 22.21 7.37 10.38
C ALA A 424 21.19 7.59 11.53
N LEU A 425 20.89 6.51 12.24
CA LEU A 425 20.05 6.47 13.43
C LEU A 425 20.95 6.25 14.64
N GLU A 426 20.97 7.21 15.55
CA GLU A 426 21.63 7.09 16.85
C GLU A 426 20.62 6.57 17.87
N ILE A 427 21.01 5.60 18.68
CA ILE A 427 20.12 4.96 19.66
C ILE A 427 20.53 5.42 21.05
N ASP A 428 19.56 5.87 21.83
CA ASP A 428 19.80 6.22 23.22
C ASP A 428 20.15 4.95 24.02
N PRO A 429 21.17 4.97 24.90
CA PRO A 429 21.59 3.78 25.63
C PRO A 429 20.52 3.13 26.51
N ASP A 430 19.53 3.91 26.93
CA ASP A 430 18.40 3.48 27.76
C ASP A 430 17.18 3.06 26.92
N SER A 431 17.29 3.03 25.60
CA SER A 431 16.22 2.66 24.67
C SER A 431 16.17 1.16 24.43
N ASP A 432 14.96 0.60 24.36
CA ASP A 432 14.71 -0.80 23.98
C ASP A 432 14.74 -1.00 22.44
N ALA A 433 15.43 -0.12 21.71
CA ALA A 433 15.48 -0.14 20.26
C ALA A 433 16.50 -1.17 19.74
N GLU A 434 16.06 -2.03 18.81
CA GLU A 434 16.87 -3.06 18.19
C GLU A 434 17.34 -2.63 16.79
N VAL A 435 18.66 -2.67 16.56
CA VAL A 435 19.26 -2.39 15.24
C VAL A 435 19.12 -3.59 14.33
N LEU A 436 18.27 -3.50 13.31
CA LEU A 436 18.09 -4.58 12.35
C LEU A 436 19.11 -4.55 11.20
N TRP A 437 19.45 -3.34 10.73
CA TRP A 437 20.48 -3.13 9.71
C TRP A 437 21.35 -1.92 10.04
N ALA A 438 22.65 -2.05 9.76
CA ALA A 438 23.64 -0.99 9.87
C ALA A 438 24.50 -0.90 8.59
N ILE A 439 25.01 0.28 8.30
CA ILE A 439 26.02 0.50 7.26
C ILE A 439 27.39 0.22 7.88
N GLU A 440 28.05 -0.82 7.39
CA GLU A 440 29.43 -1.13 7.75
C GLU A 440 30.39 -0.01 7.28
N PRO A 441 31.40 0.32 8.10
CA PRO A 441 32.45 1.26 7.73
C PRO A 441 33.27 0.74 6.55
N ASP A 442 33.71 1.67 5.70
CA ASP A 442 34.54 1.38 4.52
C ASP A 442 35.41 2.60 4.21
N GLU A 443 36.60 2.40 3.64
CA GLU A 443 37.53 3.48 3.27
C GLU A 443 36.94 4.42 2.20
N ASP A 444 35.96 3.94 1.44
CA ASP A 444 35.25 4.70 0.42
C ASP A 444 33.90 5.27 0.91
N ARG A 445 33.56 5.15 2.20
CA ARG A 445 32.30 5.65 2.77
C ARG A 445 32.53 6.73 3.83
N TRP A 446 31.73 7.79 3.77
CA TRP A 446 31.78 8.86 4.77
C TRP A 446 30.43 9.54 4.96
N LEU A 447 30.29 10.23 6.09
CA LEU A 447 29.18 11.12 6.40
C LEU A 447 29.44 12.50 5.80
N GLU A 448 28.61 12.90 4.84
CA GLU A 448 28.70 14.19 4.16
C GLU A 448 27.65 15.17 4.68
N SER A 449 28.11 16.34 5.12
CA SER A 449 27.26 17.46 5.55
C SER A 449 26.91 18.39 4.38
N GLU A 450 27.80 18.55 3.39
CA GLU A 450 27.55 19.30 2.16
C GLU A 450 27.11 18.38 1.00
N TRP A 451 25.93 17.81 1.13
CA TRP A 451 25.41 16.77 0.23
C TRP A 451 24.91 17.26 -1.15
N ARG A 452 25.15 18.52 -1.54
CA ARG A 452 24.79 19.02 -2.88
C ARG A 452 25.75 18.43 -3.93
N MET A 453 25.21 17.70 -4.90
CA MET A 453 26.02 16.88 -5.82
C MET A 453 27.01 17.69 -6.66
N ASP A 454 26.65 18.92 -7.07
CA ASP A 454 27.58 19.84 -7.76
C ASP A 454 28.85 20.12 -6.95
N ARG A 455 28.74 20.16 -5.62
CA ARG A 455 29.88 20.30 -4.72
C ARG A 455 30.59 18.98 -4.47
N VAL A 456 29.85 17.89 -4.25
CA VAL A 456 30.41 16.56 -4.01
C VAL A 456 31.23 16.08 -5.21
N GLU A 457 30.70 16.17 -6.43
CA GLU A 457 31.37 15.75 -7.67
C GLU A 457 32.62 16.55 -7.98
N SER A 458 32.71 17.79 -7.49
CA SER A 458 33.92 18.61 -7.63
C SER A 458 35.06 18.19 -6.70
N ARG A 459 34.82 17.30 -5.72
CA ARG A 459 35.83 16.82 -4.78
C ARG A 459 36.65 15.68 -5.37
N GLN A 460 37.97 15.76 -5.16
CA GLN A 460 38.91 14.70 -5.54
C GLN A 460 39.24 13.76 -4.37
N VAL A 461 38.98 14.18 -3.13
CA VAL A 461 39.39 13.47 -1.90
C VAL A 461 38.22 13.39 -0.93
N ILE A 462 38.10 12.23 -0.25
CA ILE A 462 37.13 11.99 0.81
C ILE A 462 37.58 12.75 2.07
N PRO A 463 36.71 13.54 2.72
CA PRO A 463 37.06 14.23 3.95
C PRO A 463 37.25 13.26 5.12
N GLU A 464 38.42 13.29 5.76
CA GLU A 464 38.75 12.41 6.90
C GLU A 464 37.78 12.58 8.07
N GLU A 465 37.26 13.79 8.29
CA GLU A 465 36.28 14.09 9.35
C GLU A 465 34.93 13.39 9.18
N GLY A 466 34.61 12.91 7.97
CA GLY A 466 33.37 12.19 7.68
C GLY A 466 33.51 10.68 7.81
N LEU A 467 34.74 10.14 7.89
CA LEU A 467 34.96 8.71 8.04
C LEU A 467 34.44 8.23 9.40
N PHE A 468 33.93 7.01 9.44
CA PHE A 468 33.39 6.39 10.65
C PHE A 468 33.98 4.99 10.82
N GLU A 469 34.21 4.60 12.07
CA GLU A 469 34.83 3.31 12.43
C GLU A 469 33.81 2.30 12.98
N GLU A 470 32.65 2.76 13.44
CA GLU A 470 31.57 1.92 13.98
C GLU A 470 30.43 1.80 12.96
N PRO A 471 29.75 0.64 12.86
CA PRO A 471 28.60 0.48 11.98
C PRO A 471 27.50 1.50 12.30
N LEU A 472 26.96 2.15 11.27
CA LEU A 472 25.93 3.18 11.43
C LEU A 472 24.53 2.56 11.31
N PRO A 473 23.70 2.52 12.37
CA PRO A 473 22.35 1.99 12.28
C PRO A 473 21.50 2.76 11.27
N VAL A 474 20.70 2.04 10.48
CA VAL A 474 19.82 2.63 9.45
C VAL A 474 18.43 2.03 9.42
N VAL A 475 18.22 0.86 10.03
CA VAL A 475 16.89 0.30 10.25
C VAL A 475 16.81 -0.16 11.69
N VAL A 476 15.84 0.38 12.43
CA VAL A 476 15.68 0.14 13.86
C VAL A 476 14.24 -0.25 14.15
N ALA A 477 14.04 -1.30 14.94
CA ALA A 477 12.74 -1.74 15.43
C ALA A 477 12.61 -1.41 16.91
N LEU A 478 11.41 -1.04 17.33
CA LEU A 478 11.09 -0.75 18.72
C LEU A 478 9.77 -1.42 19.11
N GLU A 479 9.76 -2.07 20.27
CA GLU A 479 8.55 -2.55 20.91
C GLU A 479 8.46 -1.95 22.32
N ARG A 480 7.37 -1.25 22.61
CA ARG A 480 7.14 -0.63 23.92
C ARG A 480 5.72 -0.84 24.38
N THR A 481 5.47 -0.76 25.67
CA THR A 481 4.11 -0.78 26.22
C THR A 481 3.69 0.63 26.61
N ILE A 482 2.63 1.14 25.99
CA ILE A 482 2.03 2.41 26.42
C ILE A 482 0.97 2.11 27.48
N PRO A 483 1.00 2.81 28.64
CA PRO A 483 -0.04 2.69 29.66
C PRO A 483 -1.44 2.84 29.04
N GLU A 484 -2.36 1.95 29.43
CA GLU A 484 -3.77 1.96 28.99
C GLU A 484 -4.04 1.61 27.50
N GLN A 485 -3.02 1.69 26.62
CA GLN A 485 -3.15 1.41 25.18
C GLN A 485 -2.54 0.06 24.76
N GLY A 486 -1.62 -0.50 25.55
CA GLY A 486 -1.02 -1.81 25.29
C GLY A 486 0.29 -1.74 24.49
N PRO A 487 0.71 -2.84 23.83
CA PRO A 487 1.97 -2.88 23.10
C PRO A 487 1.90 -2.05 21.80
N GLN A 488 2.88 -1.17 21.62
CA GLN A 488 3.13 -0.43 20.39
C GLN A 488 4.42 -0.93 19.75
N ARG A 489 4.37 -1.14 18.43
CA ARG A 489 5.53 -1.44 17.60
C ARG A 489 5.80 -0.32 16.63
N VAL A 490 7.07 0.06 16.50
CA VAL A 490 7.52 1.10 15.57
C VAL A 490 8.74 0.60 14.82
N LEU A 491 8.78 0.82 13.51
CA LEU A 491 9.97 0.58 12.69
C LEU A 491 10.42 1.90 12.07
N VAL A 492 11.67 2.27 12.29
CA VAL A 492 12.28 3.50 11.78
C VAL A 492 13.32 3.14 10.71
N VAL A 493 13.20 3.75 9.53
CA VAL A 493 14.16 3.59 8.44
C VAL A 493 14.83 4.92 8.12
N GLY A 494 16.16 4.96 8.24
CA GLY A 494 17.02 6.08 7.92
C GLY A 494 17.23 6.25 6.42
N GLY A 495 16.21 6.75 5.73
CA GLY A 495 16.22 7.08 4.31
C GLY A 495 14.79 7.10 3.79
N SER A 496 14.37 8.14 3.06
CA SER A 496 12.96 8.29 2.62
C SER A 496 12.68 7.65 1.25
N GLY A 497 13.72 7.34 0.48
CA GLY A 497 13.57 6.89 -0.90
C GLY A 497 13.52 5.37 -1.10
N TRP A 498 13.77 4.56 -0.06
CA TRP A 498 13.91 3.10 -0.19
C TRP A 498 12.64 2.38 -0.67
N LEU A 499 11.47 3.02 -0.50
CA LEU A 499 10.17 2.50 -0.92
C LEU A 499 9.79 2.87 -2.36
N LEU A 500 10.48 3.84 -2.97
CA LEU A 500 10.13 4.34 -4.30
C LEU A 500 10.23 3.22 -5.34
N SER A 501 9.32 3.21 -6.32
CA SER A 501 9.31 2.22 -7.39
C SER A 501 10.64 2.18 -8.17
N THR A 502 11.34 3.31 -8.32
CA THR A 502 12.70 3.35 -8.90
C THR A 502 13.74 2.53 -8.16
N VAL A 503 13.51 2.22 -6.88
CA VAL A 503 14.43 1.45 -6.02
C VAL A 503 13.90 0.04 -5.81
N ALA A 504 12.62 -0.08 -5.43
CA ALA A 504 11.98 -1.35 -5.12
C ALA A 504 11.87 -2.28 -6.34
N ASP A 505 11.83 -1.71 -7.56
CA ASP A 505 11.77 -2.45 -8.84
C ASP A 505 13.05 -2.36 -9.65
N LEU A 506 14.11 -1.79 -9.08
CA LEU A 506 15.41 -1.74 -9.73
C LEU A 506 15.82 -3.17 -10.11
N SER A 507 16.11 -3.41 -11.39
CA SER A 507 16.41 -4.74 -11.89
C SER A 507 17.56 -4.71 -12.89
N ARG A 508 18.36 -5.79 -12.89
CA ARG A 508 19.46 -6.00 -13.83
C ARG A 508 19.14 -7.15 -14.77
N SER A 509 19.45 -6.97 -16.05
CA SER A 509 19.42 -8.07 -17.02
C SER A 509 20.60 -9.01 -16.78
N MET A 510 20.34 -10.30 -16.63
CA MET A 510 21.36 -11.36 -16.52
C MET A 510 21.69 -12.00 -17.88
N GLY A 511 21.17 -11.43 -18.98
CA GLY A 511 21.25 -11.98 -20.34
C GLY A 511 20.02 -12.83 -20.69
N GLY A 512 19.58 -12.75 -21.95
CA GLY A 512 18.31 -13.32 -22.40
C GLY A 512 17.10 -12.58 -21.81
N ASP A 513 15.97 -13.29 -21.64
CA ASP A 513 14.72 -12.76 -21.05
C ASP A 513 14.74 -12.71 -19.51
N ARG A 514 15.89 -12.94 -18.86
CA ARG A 514 16.02 -13.01 -17.41
C ARG A 514 16.45 -11.66 -16.82
N ARG A 515 15.58 -11.06 -16.02
CA ARG A 515 15.89 -9.88 -15.19
C ARG A 515 15.69 -10.23 -13.72
N VAL A 516 16.63 -9.80 -12.87
CA VAL A 516 16.61 -10.04 -11.42
C VAL A 516 16.54 -8.70 -10.71
N LEU A 517 15.74 -8.60 -9.64
CA LEU A 517 15.71 -7.40 -8.79
C LEU A 517 17.09 -7.18 -8.17
N GLU A 518 17.57 -5.93 -8.20
CA GLU A 518 18.83 -5.55 -7.57
C GLU A 518 18.70 -5.47 -6.04
N ALA A 519 17.51 -5.11 -5.54
CA ALA A 519 17.20 -4.93 -4.12
C ALA A 519 15.91 -5.68 -3.69
N PRO A 520 15.85 -7.02 -3.82
CA PRO A 520 14.67 -7.78 -3.45
C PRO A 520 14.32 -7.65 -1.96
N GLY A 521 15.31 -7.33 -1.12
CA GLY A 521 15.13 -7.17 0.31
C GLY A 521 14.22 -5.99 0.67
N ASN A 522 14.12 -4.93 -0.15
CA ASN A 522 13.23 -3.80 0.16
C ASN A 522 11.76 -4.24 0.20
N ARG A 523 11.33 -5.07 -0.76
CA ARG A 523 9.97 -5.62 -0.77
C ARG A 523 9.74 -6.56 0.41
N SER A 524 10.70 -7.43 0.70
CA SER A 524 10.61 -8.35 1.84
C SER A 524 10.60 -7.61 3.18
N LEU A 525 11.41 -6.56 3.32
CA LEU A 525 11.46 -5.72 4.52
C LEU A 525 10.09 -5.09 4.77
N LEU A 526 9.47 -4.52 3.74
CA LEU A 526 8.12 -3.98 3.86
C LEU A 526 7.14 -5.06 4.32
N LEU A 527 7.05 -6.18 3.60
CA LEU A 527 6.06 -7.23 3.90
C LEU A 527 6.24 -7.81 5.30
N ALA A 528 7.49 -8.03 5.71
CA ALA A 528 7.84 -8.52 7.04
C ALA A 528 7.55 -7.48 8.12
N SER A 529 7.91 -6.22 7.90
CA SER A 529 7.64 -5.12 8.83
C SER A 529 6.13 -4.92 9.00
N THR A 530 5.34 -4.93 7.93
CA THR A 530 3.88 -4.83 8.01
C THR A 530 3.27 -5.97 8.83
N ALA A 531 3.71 -7.21 8.61
CA ALA A 531 3.23 -8.36 9.38
C ALA A 531 3.57 -8.21 10.88
N TRP A 532 4.82 -7.89 11.19
CA TRP A 532 5.29 -7.68 12.56
C TRP A 532 4.57 -6.51 13.25
N LEU A 533 4.42 -5.36 12.57
CA LEU A 533 3.68 -4.19 13.07
C LEU A 533 2.20 -4.52 13.34
N SER A 534 1.62 -5.47 12.59
CA SER A 534 0.26 -5.96 12.78
C SER A 534 0.13 -7.03 13.87
N GLY A 535 1.20 -7.37 14.60
CA GLY A 535 1.15 -8.41 15.64
C GLY A 535 1.17 -9.85 15.11
N LEU A 536 1.54 -10.05 13.84
CA LEU A 536 1.46 -11.34 13.16
C LEU A 536 2.81 -12.07 13.16
N ASP A 537 3.49 -12.13 14.31
CA ASP A 537 4.87 -12.61 14.46
C ASP A 537 5.08 -14.02 13.88
N GLU A 538 4.13 -14.92 14.16
CA GLU A 538 4.14 -16.32 13.68
C GLU A 538 3.89 -16.45 12.17
N LEU A 539 3.38 -15.39 11.55
CA LEU A 539 3.01 -15.32 10.13
C LEU A 539 3.85 -14.30 9.37
N VAL A 540 4.85 -13.69 10.02
CA VAL A 540 5.87 -12.90 9.34
C VAL A 540 6.44 -13.82 8.28
N PRO A 541 6.39 -13.43 6.99
CA PRO A 541 6.98 -14.24 5.94
C PRO A 541 8.43 -14.48 6.33
N GLN A 542 8.80 -15.67 6.79
CA GLN A 542 10.13 -16.15 6.46
C GLN A 542 10.17 -16.00 4.95
N SER A 543 11.03 -15.11 4.42
CA SER A 543 11.17 -15.01 2.98
C SER A 543 11.77 -16.34 2.52
N GLY A 544 10.87 -17.30 2.31
CA GLY A 544 10.98 -18.28 1.27
C GLY A 544 10.86 -17.54 -0.04
N GLY A 545 11.74 -16.57 -0.29
CA GLY A 545 12.28 -16.38 -1.62
C GLY A 545 12.82 -17.75 -1.99
N VAL A 546 11.97 -18.54 -2.65
CA VAL A 546 12.36 -19.74 -3.37
C VAL A 546 13.49 -19.26 -4.27
N SER A 547 14.68 -19.66 -3.85
CA SER A 547 15.93 -19.00 -4.13
C SER A 547 16.23 -19.03 -5.63
N GLU A 548 16.14 -17.89 -6.31
CA GLU A 548 16.87 -17.69 -7.58
C GLU A 548 18.39 -17.70 -7.37
N PHE A 549 18.84 -17.60 -6.12
CA PHE A 549 20.24 -17.82 -5.75
C PHE A 549 20.53 -19.31 -5.63
N SER A 550 21.41 -19.79 -6.50
CA SER A 550 22.18 -21.00 -6.22
C SER A 550 22.80 -20.84 -4.83
N ARG A 551 22.33 -21.64 -3.87
CA ARG A 551 22.89 -21.69 -2.51
C ARG A 551 24.31 -22.21 -2.60
N LEU A 552 25.25 -21.30 -2.83
CA LEU A 552 26.62 -21.41 -2.37
C LEU A 552 26.80 -20.49 -1.15
N THR A 553 25.88 -20.55 -0.20
CA THR A 553 26.14 -20.06 1.15
C THR A 553 26.93 -21.13 1.91
N GLY A 554 27.98 -20.71 2.63
CA GLY A 554 28.72 -21.57 3.55
C GLY A 554 30.07 -22.14 3.09
N LEU A 555 30.66 -21.68 1.98
CA LEU A 555 32.09 -21.93 1.77
C LEU A 555 32.88 -21.00 2.69
N SER A 556 33.32 -21.52 3.84
CA SER A 556 34.32 -20.84 4.68
C SER A 556 35.49 -20.38 3.82
N GLU A 557 36.20 -19.33 4.22
CA GLU A 557 37.40 -18.87 3.49
C GLU A 557 38.37 -20.02 3.17
N THR A 558 38.45 -21.00 4.08
CA THR A 558 39.23 -22.22 3.91
C THR A 558 38.71 -23.07 2.76
N MET A 559 37.40 -23.32 2.70
CA MET A 559 36.78 -24.10 1.64
C MET A 559 36.86 -23.38 0.28
N ARG A 560 36.81 -22.04 0.27
CA ARG A 560 37.01 -21.21 -0.92
C ARG A 560 38.45 -21.31 -1.45
N ARG A 561 39.45 -21.30 -0.55
CA ARG A 561 40.87 -21.54 -0.91
C ARG A 561 41.12 -22.96 -1.40
N VAL A 562 40.49 -23.96 -0.80
CA VAL A 562 40.62 -25.37 -1.22
C VAL A 562 40.03 -25.57 -2.62
N TRP A 563 38.78 -25.14 -2.85
CA TRP A 563 38.17 -25.26 -4.18
C TRP A 563 38.85 -24.38 -5.23
N GLY A 564 39.30 -23.18 -4.85
CA GLY A 564 40.13 -22.34 -5.71
C GLY A 564 41.41 -23.06 -6.15
N GLY A 565 42.11 -23.72 -5.22
CA GLY A 565 43.28 -24.54 -5.54
C GLY A 565 42.96 -25.75 -6.43
N VAL A 566 41.84 -26.43 -6.18
CA VAL A 566 41.39 -27.56 -7.00
C VAL A 566 41.13 -27.12 -8.44
N PHE A 567 40.41 -26.02 -8.64
CA PHE A 567 40.05 -25.56 -9.99
C PHE A 567 41.21 -24.89 -10.73
N ILE A 568 42.07 -24.15 -10.04
CA ILE A 568 43.19 -23.42 -10.67
C ILE A 568 44.39 -24.33 -10.92
N VAL A 569 44.67 -25.27 -10.01
CA VAL A 569 45.91 -26.07 -10.07
C VAL A 569 45.63 -27.50 -10.51
N ILE A 570 44.69 -28.19 -9.86
CA ILE A 570 44.46 -29.63 -10.09
C ILE A 570 43.78 -29.86 -11.44
N LEU A 571 42.78 -29.07 -11.80
CA LEU A 571 42.04 -29.26 -13.04
C LEU A 571 42.94 -29.08 -14.28
N PRO A 572 43.75 -28.01 -14.42
CA PRO A 572 44.64 -27.86 -15.57
C PRO A 572 45.76 -28.91 -15.61
N LEU A 573 46.32 -29.28 -14.45
CA LEU A 573 47.32 -30.35 -14.36
C LEU A 573 46.75 -31.72 -14.74
N SER A 574 45.49 -31.99 -14.40
CA SER A 574 44.83 -33.25 -14.77
C SER A 574 44.63 -33.36 -16.28
N VAL A 575 44.27 -32.26 -16.95
CA VAL A 575 44.14 -32.19 -18.40
C VAL A 575 45.51 -32.36 -19.08
N LEU A 576 46.55 -31.69 -18.57
CA LEU A 576 47.93 -31.85 -19.05
C LEU A 576 48.46 -33.27 -18.81
N GLY A 577 48.15 -33.88 -17.68
CA GLY A 577 48.54 -35.25 -17.33
C GLY A 577 47.87 -36.28 -18.24
N LEU A 578 46.57 -36.13 -18.52
CA LEU A 578 45.85 -36.94 -19.50
C LEU A 578 46.43 -36.75 -20.92
N GLY A 579 46.71 -35.52 -21.32
CA GLY A 579 47.40 -35.22 -22.58
C GLY A 579 48.78 -35.90 -22.66
N GLY A 580 49.57 -35.84 -21.59
CA GLY A 580 50.86 -36.51 -21.49
C GLY A 580 50.75 -38.03 -21.57
N LEU A 581 49.77 -38.63 -20.89
CA LEU A 581 49.48 -40.07 -20.97
C LEU A 581 49.08 -40.51 -22.38
N VAL A 582 48.29 -39.70 -23.09
CA VAL A 582 47.94 -39.95 -24.50
C VAL A 582 49.16 -39.87 -25.41
N VAL A 583 50.05 -38.90 -25.18
CA VAL A 583 51.31 -38.78 -25.95
C VAL A 583 52.26 -39.94 -25.68
N VAL A 584 52.39 -40.38 -24.43
CA VAL A 584 53.27 -41.51 -24.06
C VAL A 584 52.72 -42.84 -24.57
N SER A 585 51.40 -43.06 -24.51
CA SER A 585 50.77 -44.28 -25.06
C SER A 585 50.88 -44.34 -26.58
N ARG A 586 50.76 -43.20 -27.29
CA ARG A 586 51.01 -43.11 -28.74
C ARG A 586 52.48 -43.26 -29.17
N ARG A 587 53.44 -43.11 -28.26
CA ARG A 587 54.87 -43.36 -28.54
C ARG A 587 55.29 -44.80 -28.24
N ARG A 588 54.45 -45.57 -27.54
CA ARG A 588 54.68 -46.98 -27.21
C ARG A 588 53.92 -47.96 -28.10
N ALA A 589 52.85 -47.50 -28.77
CA ALA A 589 52.29 -48.11 -29.97
C ALA A 589 53.11 -47.66 -31.18
#